data_AF-A0A960QZ95-F1
#
_entry.id   AF-A0A960QZ95-F1
#
_cell.length_a   1.000
_cell.length_b   1.000
_cell.length_c   1.000
_cell.angle_alpha   90.00
_cell.angle_beta   90.00
_cell.angle_gamma   90.00
#
_symmetry.space_group_name_H-M   'P 1'
#
loop_
_entity.id
_entity.type
_entity.pdbx_description
1 polymer ?
#
loop_
_entity_poly.entity_id
_entity_poly.type
_entity_poly.pdbx_seq_one_letter_code
_entity_poly.pdbx_strand_id
1 'polypeptide(L)' 'TMRMRSLEITPNAILSRSLAAIVDSSLVIALPGKPSGAVECLGFVEGAIPHSVKLARKEPTSC' A
#
# COMPACT_ATOMS: atom_id res chain seq x y z
N THR A 1 -5.58 5.91 -4.97
CA THR A 1 -5.07 4.53 -4.76
C THR A 1 -3.63 4.44 -5.25
N MET A 2 -2.84 3.48 -4.77
CA MET A 2 -1.41 3.34 -5.12
C MET A 2 -1.21 3.25 -6.66
N ARG A 3 -2.14 2.61 -7.39
CA ARG A 3 -2.15 2.59 -8.87
C ARG A 3 -2.35 3.97 -9.50
N MET A 4 -3.29 4.77 -8.98
CA MET A 4 -3.58 6.10 -9.52
C MET A 4 -2.39 7.05 -9.36
N ARG A 5 -1.71 7.03 -8.21
CA ARG A 5 -0.48 7.81 -7.97
C ARG A 5 0.70 7.31 -8.81
N SER A 6 0.82 6.01 -8.98
CA SER A 6 1.88 5.44 -9.83
C SER A 6 1.65 5.74 -11.32
N LEU A 7 0.40 5.88 -11.76
CA LEU A 7 0.02 6.27 -13.12
C LEU A 7 0.44 7.71 -13.46
N GLU A 8 0.46 8.62 -12.48
CA GLU A 8 0.97 9.99 -12.64
C GLU A 8 2.48 10.02 -12.91
N ILE A 9 3.22 9.00 -12.45
CA ILE A 9 4.68 8.92 -12.58
C ILE A 9 5.09 8.11 -13.81
N THR A 10 4.40 7.00 -14.09
CA THR A 10 4.76 6.13 -15.22
C THR A 10 3.50 5.52 -15.84
N PRO A 11 3.30 5.63 -17.16
CA PRO A 11 2.14 5.05 -17.84
C PRO A 11 2.05 3.52 -17.71
N ASN A 12 3.19 2.85 -17.49
CA ASN A 12 3.27 1.40 -17.23
C ASN A 12 2.65 0.98 -15.88
N ALA A 13 2.34 1.92 -14.98
CA ALA A 13 1.70 1.60 -13.71
C ALA A 13 0.29 1.02 -13.86
N ILE A 14 -0.35 1.18 -15.02
CA ILE A 14 -1.63 0.53 -15.32
C ILE A 14 -1.54 -1.01 -15.31
N LEU A 15 -0.36 -1.56 -15.59
CA LEU A 15 -0.08 -3.01 -15.52
C LEU A 15 0.22 -3.48 -14.09
N SER A 16 0.36 -2.55 -13.15
CA SER A 16 0.69 -2.89 -11.76
C SER A 16 -0.48 -3.64 -11.12
N ARG A 17 -0.25 -4.90 -10.75
CA ARG A 17 -1.20 -5.71 -9.97
C ARG A 17 -0.99 -5.57 -8.46
N SER A 18 -0.38 -4.47 -7.99
CA SER A 18 -0.19 -4.21 -6.56
C SER A 18 -1.51 -4.35 -5.80
N LEU A 19 -1.45 -5.13 -4.71
CA LEU A 19 -2.53 -5.46 -3.80
C LEU A 19 -2.01 -5.24 -2.38
N ALA A 20 -2.88 -4.78 -1.48
CA ALA A 20 -2.63 -4.77 -0.05
C ALA A 20 -3.70 -5.62 0.63
N ALA A 21 -3.30 -6.47 1.55
CA ALA A 21 -4.20 -7.35 2.30
C ALA A 21 -3.74 -7.46 3.75
N ILE A 22 -4.69 -7.68 4.65
CA ILE A 22 -4.41 -8.06 6.03
C ILE A 22 -4.50 -9.59 6.08
N VAL A 23 -3.40 -10.22 6.49
CA VAL A 23 -3.33 -11.67 6.73
C VAL A 23 -3.16 -11.86 8.23
N ASP A 24 -4.17 -12.44 8.87
CA ASP A 24 -4.30 -12.54 10.33
C ASP A 24 -4.18 -11.17 11.03
N SER A 25 -2.98 -10.85 11.52
CA SER A 25 -2.64 -9.60 12.22
C SER A 25 -1.51 -8.82 11.52
N SER A 26 -1.16 -9.21 10.29
CA SER A 26 -0.06 -8.63 9.52
C SER A 26 -0.57 -7.96 8.25
N LEU A 27 -0.03 -6.77 7.96
CA LEU A 27 -0.30 -6.04 6.72
C LEU A 27 0.70 -6.48 5.64
N VAL A 28 0.20 -7.03 4.54
CA VAL A 28 1.00 -7.45 3.39
C VAL A 28 0.73 -6.49 2.24
N ILE A 29 1.79 -5.90 1.68
CA ILE A 29 1.70 -4.94 0.57
C ILE A 29 2.61 -5.41 -0.57
N ALA A 30 2.03 -5.62 -1.74
CA ALA A 30 2.79 -5.95 -2.94
C ALA A 30 3.41 -4.68 -3.56
N LEU A 31 4.70 -4.51 -3.32
CA LEU A 31 5.51 -3.43 -3.87
C LEU A 31 6.13 -3.81 -5.23
N PRO A 32 6.45 -2.82 -6.09
CA PRO A 32 7.14 -3.07 -7.34
C PRO A 32 8.59 -3.55 -7.11
N GLY A 33 9.12 -4.32 -8.06
CA GLY A 33 10.47 -4.91 -7.96
C GLY A 33 11.65 -3.92 -8.08
N LYS A 34 11.39 -2.66 -8.47
CA LYS A 34 12.42 -1.62 -8.46
C LYS A 34 12.45 -0.91 -7.10
N PRO A 35 13.62 -0.76 -6.46
CA PRO A 35 13.72 -0.13 -5.14
C PRO A 35 13.22 1.33 -5.13
N SER A 36 13.45 2.10 -6.20
CA SER A 36 12.95 3.49 -6.29
C SER A 36 11.43 3.55 -6.27
N GLY A 37 10.78 2.74 -7.10
CA GLY A 37 9.31 2.69 -7.16
C GLY A 37 8.70 2.10 -5.90
N ALA A 38 9.41 1.22 -5.19
CA ALA A 38 8.97 0.68 -3.91
C ALA A 38 8.92 1.77 -2.84
N VAL A 39 9.92 2.64 -2.77
CA VAL A 39 9.95 3.77 -1.84
C VAL A 39 8.84 4.78 -2.14
N GLU A 40 8.62 5.13 -3.40
CA GLU A 40 7.50 6.02 -3.79
C GLU A 40 6.14 5.40 -3.47
N CYS A 41 5.94 4.13 -3.84
CA CYS A 41 4.70 3.42 -3.54
C CYS A 41 4.42 3.32 -2.05
N LEU A 42 5.47 3.09 -1.25
CA LEU A 42 5.38 3.03 0.20
C LEU A 42 5.01 4.40 0.79
N GLY A 43 5.60 5.49 0.27
CA GLY A 43 5.25 6.87 0.67
C GLY A 43 3.78 7.22 0.43
N PHE A 44 3.16 6.68 -0.64
CA PHE A 44 1.72 6.90 -0.88
C PHE A 44 0.80 6.21 0.12
N VAL A 45 1.27 5.13 0.77
CA VAL A 45 0.47 4.35 1.72
C VAL A 45 0.90 4.55 3.17
N GLU A 46 2.02 5.23 3.42
CA GLU A 46 2.57 5.48 4.76
C GLU A 46 1.52 6.00 5.74
N GLY A 47 0.71 6.98 5.33
CA GLY A 47 -0.36 7.53 6.17
C GLY A 47 -1.48 6.53 6.52
N ALA A 48 -1.68 5.50 5.69
CA ALA A 48 -2.69 4.47 5.91
C ALA A 48 -2.16 3.28 6.73
N ILE A 49 -0.85 3.00 6.73
CA ILE A 49 -0.22 1.89 7.46
C ILE A 49 -0.61 1.85 8.95
N PRO A 50 -0.49 2.92 9.75
CA PRO A 50 -0.79 2.85 11.18
C PRO A 50 -2.27 2.55 11.47
N HIS A 51 -3.17 3.02 10.61
CA HIS A 51 -4.59 2.69 10.72
C HIS A 51 -4.85 1.23 10.33
N SER A 52 -4.28 0.76 9.23
CA SER A 52 -4.41 -0.63 8.78
C SER A 52 -3.83 -1.64 9.77
N VAL A 53 -2.73 -1.31 10.46
CA VAL A 53 -2.14 -2.17 11.51
C VAL A 53 -3.01 -2.23 12.76
N LYS A 54 -3.62 -1.11 13.18
CA LYS A 54 -4.60 -1.10 14.27
C LYS A 54 -5.82 -1.96 13.92
N LEU A 55 -6.29 -1.85 12.69
CA LEU A 55 -7.39 -2.67 12.17
C LEU A 55 -7.04 -4.17 12.19
N ALA A 56 -5.81 -4.52 11.78
CA ALA A 56 -5.30 -5.89 11.80
C ALA A 56 -5.18 -6.45 13.23
N ARG A 57 -4.88 -5.60 14.21
CA ARG A 57 -4.86 -5.96 15.64
C ARG A 57 -6.25 -6.06 16.28
N LYS A 58 -7.33 -5.83 15.52
CA LYS A 58 -8.71 -5.75 16.01
C LYS A 58 -8.90 -4.69 17.11
N GLU A 59 -8.05 -3.67 17.14
CA GLU A 59 -8.25 -2.52 18.02
C GLU A 59 -9.40 -1.67 17.47
N PRO A 60 -10.35 -1.24 18.31
CA PRO A 60 -11.48 -0.41 17.87
C PRO A 60 -10.92 0.90 17.34
N THR A 61 -10.93 1.05 16.02
CA THR A 61 -10.47 2.26 15.36
C THR A 61 -11.74 2.99 14.90
N SER A 62 -11.97 4.18 15.46
CA SER A 62 -13.08 5.05 15.04
C SER A 62 -12.90 5.38 13.57
N CYS A 63 -13.77 4.81 12.74
CA CYS A 63 -14.13 5.42 11.47
C CYS A 63 -14.87 6.74 11.70
#